data_AF-A0A199U9B0-F1
#
_entry.id   AF-A0A199U9B0-F1
#
_cell.length_a   1.000
_cell.length_b   1.000
_cell.length_c   1.000
_cell.angle_alpha   90.00
_cell.angle_beta   90.00
_cell.angle_gamma   90.00
#
_symmetry.space_group_name_H-M   'P 1'
#
loop_
_entity.id
_entity.type
_entity.pdbx_description
1 polymer ?
#
loop_
_entity_poly.entity_id
_entity_poly.type
_entity_poly.pdbx_seq_one_letter_code
_entity_poly.pdbx_strand_id
1 'polypeptide(L)'
;MSDIIATLKTLGMTVGDSFLVQFIVNSLPPKYGPFQINYSTIKDKWNISDLASKLVHEETRLRSQGIHSISTMRKKVSKGKLKANKFRK
;
A
#
# COMPACT_ATOMS: atom_id res chain seq x y z
N MET A 1 -16.47 7.25 6.04
CA MET A 1 -16.39 8.41 5.11
C MET A 1 -17.33 9.54 5.51
N SER A 2 -18.51 9.24 6.07
CA SER A 2 -19.44 10.24 6.62
C SER A 2 -18.83 11.17 7.67
N ASP A 3 -18.05 10.61 8.59
CA ASP A 3 -17.62 11.36 9.78
C ASP A 3 -16.61 12.46 9.45
N ILE A 4 -15.64 12.19 8.57
CA ILE A 4 -14.64 13.19 8.16
C ILE A 4 -15.32 14.38 7.46
N ILE A 5 -16.31 14.11 6.61
CA ILE A 5 -17.06 15.16 5.91
C ILE A 5 -17.90 15.99 6.90
N ALA A 6 -18.52 15.33 7.89
CA ALA A 6 -19.28 16.01 8.93
C ALA A 6 -18.37 16.91 9.79
N THR A 7 -17.22 16.40 10.24
CA THR A 7 -16.26 17.15 11.05
C THR A 7 -15.70 18.37 10.30
N LEU A 8 -15.40 18.24 9.01
CA LEU A 8 -14.91 19.36 8.20
C LEU A 8 -15.98 20.44 7.98
N LYS A 9 -17.25 20.03 7.79
CA LYS A 9 -18.37 20.97 7.72
C LYS A 9 -18.59 21.70 9.06
N THR A 10 -18.42 21.03 10.19
CA THR A 10 -18.49 21.67 11.52
C THR A 10 -17.35 22.66 11.78
N LEU A 11 -16.20 22.49 11.13
CA LEU A 11 -15.10 23.46 11.14
C LEU A 11 -15.35 24.69 10.24
N GLY A 12 -16.52 24.79 9.60
CA GLY A 12 -16.85 25.90 8.69
C GLY A 12 -16.19 25.79 7.31
N MET A 13 -15.59 24.64 6.99
CA MET A 13 -15.00 24.39 5.68
C MET A 13 -16.07 23.77 4.77
N THR A 14 -16.60 24.55 3.82
CA THR A 14 -17.32 24.00 2.65
C THR A 14 -16.31 23.35 1.72
N VAL A 15 -15.86 22.15 2.10
CA VAL A 15 -14.91 21.38 1.31
C VAL A 15 -15.62 20.73 0.14
N GLY A 16 -15.37 21.20 -1.07
CA GLY A 16 -15.82 20.52 -2.28
C GLY A 16 -15.09 19.19 -2.46
N ASP A 17 -15.76 18.20 -3.04
CA ASP A 17 -15.21 16.85 -3.24
C ASP A 17 -13.87 16.86 -3.99
N SER A 18 -13.70 17.78 -4.96
CA SER A 18 -12.42 17.95 -5.68
C SER A 18 -11.27 18.40 -4.76
N PHE A 19 -11.53 19.25 -3.77
CA PHE A 19 -10.51 19.64 -2.79
C PHE A 19 -10.15 18.45 -1.89
N LEU A 20 -11.15 17.71 -1.41
CA LEU A 20 -10.92 16.55 -0.54
C LEU A 20 -10.05 15.49 -1.23
N VAL A 21 -10.36 15.19 -2.48
CA VAL A 21 -9.56 14.25 -3.29
C VAL A 21 -8.11 14.74 -3.39
N GLN A 22 -7.91 16.02 -3.73
CA GLN A 22 -6.58 16.61 -3.84
C GLN A 22 -5.83 16.62 -2.49
N PHE A 23 -6.53 16.96 -1.40
CA PHE A 23 -5.98 16.98 -0.05
C PHE A 23 -5.53 15.59 0.38
N ILE A 24 -6.37 14.57 0.19
CA ILE A 24 -6.03 13.19 0.53
C ILE A 24 -4.80 12.76 -0.24
N VAL A 25 -4.76 12.93 -1.57
CA VAL A 25 -3.61 12.52 -2.40
C VAL A 25 -2.32 13.22 -1.98
N ASN A 26 -2.37 14.54 -1.73
CA ASN A 26 -1.21 15.33 -1.32
C ASN A 26 -0.73 15.01 0.11
N SER A 27 -1.63 14.54 0.98
CA SER A 27 -1.29 14.15 2.36
C SER A 27 -0.60 12.79 2.46
N LEU A 28 -0.58 12.00 1.37
CA LEU A 28 0.01 10.66 1.40
C LEU A 28 1.53 10.69 1.56
N PRO A 29 2.12 9.77 2.34
CA PRO A 29 3.56 9.68 2.50
C PRO A 29 4.29 9.33 1.17
N PRO A 30 5.61 9.63 1.05
CA PRO A 30 6.38 9.39 -0.18
C PRO A 30 6.35 7.95 -0.72
N LYS A 31 6.12 6.94 0.14
CA LYS A 31 5.98 5.53 -0.28
C LYS A 31 4.81 5.30 -1.24
N TYR A 32 3.83 6.20 -1.28
CA TYR A 32 2.71 6.21 -2.21
C TYR A 32 3.03 6.99 -3.51
N GLY A 33 4.29 7.32 -3.79
CA GLY A 33 4.70 8.05 -4.99
C GLY A 33 4.08 7.54 -6.30
N PRO A 34 4.06 6.22 -6.58
CA PRO A 34 3.38 5.68 -7.76
C PRO A 34 1.87 6.00 -7.83
N PHE A 35 1.18 5.99 -6.69
CA PHE A 35 -0.23 6.33 -6.58
C PHE A 35 -0.48 7.81 -6.87
N GLN A 36 0.37 8.70 -6.36
CA GLN A 36 0.30 10.14 -6.64
C GLN A 36 0.52 10.43 -8.12
N ILE A 37 1.52 9.79 -8.75
CA ILE A 37 1.77 9.90 -10.19
C ILE A 37 0.56 9.42 -11.00
N ASN A 38 -0.05 8.29 -10.60
CA ASN A 38 -1.23 7.75 -11.26
C ASN A 38 -2.40 8.75 -11.23
N TYR A 39 -2.65 9.37 -10.07
CA TYR A 39 -3.66 10.42 -9.92
C TYR A 39 -3.35 11.65 -10.80
N SER A 40 -2.10 12.14 -10.82
CA SER A 40 -1.73 13.32 -11.62
C SER A 40 -1.73 13.08 -13.13
N THR A 41 -1.55 11.84 -13.58
CA THR A 41 -1.46 11.49 -15.01
C THR A 41 -2.84 11.20 -15.63
N ILE A 42 -3.80 10.76 -14.83
CA ILE A 42 -5.15 10.44 -15.29
C ILE A 42 -5.96 11.73 -15.43
N LYS A 43 -6.52 11.96 -16.63
CA LYS A 43 -7.38 13.12 -16.91
C LYS A 43 -8.78 12.97 -16.30
N ASP A 44 -9.22 11.74 -16.04
CA ASP A 44 -10.50 11.46 -15.38
C ASP A 44 -10.42 11.75 -13.89
N LYS A 45 -11.28 12.66 -13.42
CA LYS A 45 -11.34 13.01 -12.00
C LYS A 45 -11.89 11.84 -11.19
N TRP A 46 -11.10 11.33 -10.26
CA TRP A 46 -11.57 10.35 -9.28
C TRP A 46 -12.52 11.04 -8.30
N ASN A 47 -13.67 10.43 -8.06
CA ASN A 47 -14.50 10.80 -6.92
C ASN A 47 -13.92 10.17 -5.63
N ILE A 48 -14.47 10.56 -4.48
CA ILE A 48 -14.00 10.09 -3.16
C ILE A 48 -14.10 8.56 -3.03
N SER A 49 -15.13 7.94 -3.60
CA SER A 49 -15.33 6.48 -3.55
C SER A 49 -14.28 5.72 -4.37
N ASP A 50 -13.99 6.21 -5.58
CA ASP A 50 -12.96 5.63 -6.45
C ASP A 50 -11.58 5.78 -5.82
N LEU A 51 -11.28 6.98 -5.29
CA LEU A 51 -10.04 7.24 -4.59
C LEU A 51 -9.85 6.29 -3.41
N ALA A 52 -10.87 6.12 -2.58
CA ALA A 52 -10.82 5.23 -1.42
C ALA A 52 -10.55 3.78 -1.84
N SER A 53 -11.26 3.28 -2.85
CA SER A 53 -11.10 1.91 -3.35
C SER A 53 -9.70 1.65 -3.91
N LYS A 54 -9.18 2.60 -4.70
CA LYS A 54 -7.83 2.53 -5.26
C LYS A 54 -6.75 2.63 -4.17
N LEU A 55 -6.98 3.46 -3.14
CA LEU A 55 -6.05 3.61 -2.02
C LEU A 55 -5.93 2.32 -1.20
N VAL A 56 -7.04 1.61 -0.95
CA VAL A 56 -7.04 0.29 -0.29
C VAL A 56 -6.25 -0.74 -1.10
N HIS A 57 -6.41 -0.73 -2.41
CA HIS A 57 -5.65 -1.60 -3.30
C HIS A 57 -4.14 -1.30 -3.23
N GLU A 58 -3.78 -0.01 -3.29
CA GLU A 58 -2.38 0.42 -3.18
C GLU A 58 -1.76 0.07 -1.82
N GLU A 59 -2.51 0.20 -0.72
CA GLU A 59 -2.04 -0.24 0.59
C GLU A 59 -1.74 -1.75 0.61
N THR A 60 -2.61 -2.55 -0.01
CA THR A 60 -2.42 -4.00 -0.14
C THR A 60 -1.15 -4.32 -0.93
N ARG A 61 -0.89 -3.58 -2.02
CA ARG A 61 0.35 -3.69 -2.82
C ARG A 61 1.60 -3.33 -2.00
N LEU A 62 1.55 -2.26 -1.22
CA LEU A 62 2.67 -1.86 -0.36
C LEU A 62 2.95 -2.89 0.74
N ARG A 63 1.90 -3.48 1.33
CA ARG A 63 2.02 -4.55 2.33
C ARG A 63 2.65 -5.81 1.75
N SER A 64 2.26 -6.23 0.54
CA SER A 64 2.84 -7.43 -0.08
C SER A 64 4.32 -7.27 -0.43
N GLN A 65 4.75 -6.06 -0.81
CA GLN A 65 6.17 -5.73 -1.03
C GLN A 65 6.99 -5.73 0.28
N GLY A 66 6.43 -5.19 1.36
CA GLY A 66 7.05 -5.23 2.69
C GLY A 66 7.11 -6.62 3.32
N ILE A 67 6.16 -7.50 3.00
CA ILE A 67 6.19 -8.91 3.42
C ILE A 67 7.19 -9.71 2.58
N HIS A 68 7.31 -9.43 1.28
CA HIS A 68 8.28 -10.11 0.42
C HIS A 68 9.73 -9.82 0.80
N SER A 69 10.06 -8.62 1.27
CA SER A 69 11.43 -8.26 1.67
C SER A 69 11.93 -9.03 2.90
N ILE A 70 11.05 -9.53 3.76
CA ILE A 70 11.42 -10.34 4.94
C ILE A 70 11.53 -11.84 4.60
N SER A 71 10.90 -12.30 3.52
CA SER A 71 10.78 -13.73 3.22
C SER A 71 11.98 -14.35 2.45
N THR A 72 12.95 -13.56 1.99
CA THR A 72 14.05 -14.08 1.15
C THR A 72 15.33 -14.46 1.91
N MET A 73 15.40 -14.27 3.23
CA MET A 73 16.59 -14.62 4.04
C MET A 73 16.35 -15.70 5.11
N ARG A 74 15.67 -16.80 4.76
CA ARG A 74 15.75 -18.02 5.62
C ARG A 74 15.74 -19.32 4.83
N LYS A 75 16.81 -19.58 4.08
CA LYS A 75 17.23 -20.96 3.80
C LYS A 75 18.74 -21.11 3.60
N LYS A 76 19.51 -20.88 4.67
CA LYS A 76 20.71 -21.70 4.92
C LYS A 76 20.39 -22.64 6.09
N VAL A 77 19.66 -23.72 5.79
CA VAL A 77 19.70 -24.89 6.66
C VAL A 77 20.98 -25.63 6.30
N SER A 78 21.93 -25.57 7.21
CA SER A 78 23.17 -26.31 7.24
C SER A 78 22.93 -27.76 6.81
N LYS A 79 23.57 -28.20 5.72
CA LYS A 79 23.57 -29.61 5.33
C LYS A 79 24.28 -30.41 6.41
N GLY A 80 23.49 -31.07 7.26
CA GLY A 80 23.96 -32.08 8.19
C GLY A 80 24.75 -33.16 7.46
N LYS A 81 25.93 -33.49 7.99
CA LYS A 81 26.67 -34.70 7.62
C LYS A 81 25.83 -35.90 8.05
N LEU A 82 25.09 -36.49 7.12
CA LEU A 82 24.61 -37.86 7.25
C LEU A 82 25.78 -38.79 6.92
N LYS A 83 26.48 -39.30 7.94
CA LYS A 83 27.34 -40.48 7.80
C LYS A 83 26.49 -41.71 8.16
N ALA A 84 26.03 -42.42 7.14
CA ALA A 84 25.64 -43.82 7.21
C ALA A 84 25.66 -44.41 5.79
N ASN A 85 26.63 -45.28 5.47
CA ASN A 85 26.41 -46.74 5.51
C ASN A 85 27.63 -47.53 4.97
N LYS A 86 27.80 -48.72 5.55
CA LYS A 86 28.65 -49.86 5.13
C LYS A 86 28.29 -50.33 3.72
N PHE A 87 29.26 -50.81 2.92
CA PHE A 87 29.15 -52.03 2.09
C PHE A 87 30.52 -52.54 1.60
N ARG A 88 30.81 -53.80 1.97
CA ARG A 88 31.74 -54.83 1.45
C ARG A 88 32.43 -54.61 0.09
N LYS A 89 33.74 -54.92 0.02
CA LYS A 89 34.27 -56.08 -0.73
C LYS A 89 35.62 -56.52 -0.16
#